data_AF-X6P1R5-F1
#
_entry.id   AF-X6P1R5-F1
#
_cell.length_a   1.000
_cell.length_b   1.000
_cell.length_c   1.000
_cell.angle_alpha   90.00
_cell.angle_beta   90.00
_cell.angle_gamma   90.00
#
_symmetry.space_group_name_H-M   'P 1'
#
loop_
_entity.id
_entity.type
_entity.pdbx_description
1 polymer ?
#
loop_
_entity_poly.entity_id
_entity_poly.type
_entity_poly.pdbx_seq_one_letter_code
_entity_poly.pdbx_strand_id
1 'polypeptide(L)'
;MLFLGTKKYPDEQEYHRYLKDHGGKDNASTGMEMTCYQFDVHKEHLEGALDRFAQFFISPLFTESATDREMNAVNSENENNLQSDGHRLYQLDKSLANSSHPFHKFGTGNLKTLRDDVPKHINVRDALLDFHKKYYSGVGHML
;
A
#
# COMPACT_ATOMS: atom_id res chain seq x y z
N MET A 1 -3.68 1.58 1.90
CA MET A 1 -3.68 3.00 2.31
C MET A 1 -4.00 4.00 1.20
N LEU A 2 -3.33 3.99 0.02
CA LEU A 2 -3.56 5.01 -1.03
C LEU A 2 -5.00 5.04 -1.56
N PHE A 3 -5.70 3.90 -1.49
CA PHE A 3 -7.11 3.78 -1.86
C PHE A 3 -8.07 4.48 -0.90
N LEU A 4 -7.64 4.86 0.31
CA LEU A 4 -8.50 5.32 1.41
C LEU A 4 -8.58 6.86 1.48
N GLY A 5 -8.73 7.50 0.33
CA GLY A 5 -8.99 8.93 0.22
C GLY A 5 -7.75 9.81 0.02
N THR A 6 -7.99 10.93 -0.66
CA THR A 6 -7.01 11.94 -1.05
C THR A 6 -7.54 13.34 -0.76
N LYS A 7 -6.70 14.37 -0.82
CA LYS A 7 -7.14 15.74 -0.53
C LYS A 7 -8.28 16.21 -1.45
N LYS A 8 -8.25 15.84 -2.74
CA LYS A 8 -9.29 16.20 -3.72
C LYS A 8 -10.52 15.28 -3.62
N TYR A 9 -10.34 14.03 -3.23
CA TYR A 9 -11.38 13.01 -3.08
C TYR A 9 -11.30 12.37 -1.68
N PRO A 10 -11.85 13.02 -0.64
CA PRO A 10 -11.62 12.62 0.75
C PRO A 10 -12.48 11.46 1.24
N ASP A 11 -13.57 11.10 0.56
CA ASP A 11 -14.35 9.90 0.89
C ASP A 11 -13.51 8.66 0.56
N GLU A 12 -13.27 7.82 1.57
CA GLU A 12 -12.44 6.61 1.46
C GLU A 12 -12.94 5.64 0.39
N GLN A 13 -14.25 5.66 0.09
CA GLN A 13 -14.86 4.78 -0.89
C GLN A 13 -15.02 5.43 -2.26
N GLU A 14 -14.63 6.70 -2.43
CA GLU A 14 -14.88 7.46 -3.67
C GLU A 14 -14.26 6.78 -4.90
N TYR A 15 -13.00 6.36 -4.81
CA TYR A 15 -12.32 5.74 -5.95
C TYR A 15 -12.93 4.38 -6.32
N HIS A 16 -13.12 3.52 -5.32
CA HIS A 16 -13.71 2.19 -5.54
C HIS A 16 -15.15 2.28 -6.05
N ARG A 17 -15.96 3.17 -5.48
CA ARG A 17 -17.34 3.43 -5.92
C ARG A 17 -17.36 3.95 -7.36
N TYR A 18 -16.49 4.90 -7.69
CA TYR A 18 -16.40 5.43 -9.05
C TYR A 18 -16.10 4.31 -10.06
N LEU A 19 -15.11 3.46 -9.81
CA LEU A 19 -14.81 2.36 -10.73
C LEU A 19 -15.98 1.39 -10.86
N LYS A 20 -16.55 0.97 -9.73
CA LYS A 20 -17.66 0.01 -9.70
C LYS A 20 -18.88 0.53 -10.47
N ASP A 21 -19.26 1.79 -10.27
CA ASP A 21 -20.42 2.40 -10.93
C ASP A 21 -20.22 2.59 -12.44
N HIS A 22 -18.96 2.55 -12.91
CA HIS A 22 -18.57 2.69 -14.31
C HIS A 22 -17.94 1.42 -14.90
N GLY A 23 -18.30 0.24 -14.36
CA GLY A 23 -17.94 -1.08 -14.92
C GLY A 23 -16.46 -1.44 -14.80
N GLY A 24 -15.74 -0.79 -13.90
CA GLY A 24 -14.31 -0.96 -13.66
C GLY A 24 -13.96 -1.66 -12.35
N LYS A 25 -12.68 -1.95 -12.19
CA LYS A 25 -12.07 -2.51 -10.97
C LYS A 25 -10.63 -2.04 -10.83
N ASP A 26 -10.09 -2.16 -9.62
CA ASP A 26 -8.74 -1.81 -9.26
C ASP A 26 -8.00 -2.97 -8.58
N ASN A 27 -6.67 -2.88 -8.58
CA ASN A 27 -5.82 -3.69 -7.72
C ASN A 27 -4.46 -3.02 -7.51
N ALA A 28 -3.70 -3.50 -6.53
CA ALA A 28 -2.30 -3.15 -6.35
C ALA A 28 -1.49 -4.36 -5.86
N SER A 29 -0.20 -4.33 -6.14
CA SER A 29 0.76 -5.30 -5.61
C SER A 29 2.07 -4.62 -5.24
N THR A 30 2.72 -5.12 -4.19
CA THR A 30 4.04 -4.65 -3.76
C THR A 30 5.04 -5.80 -3.94
N GLY A 31 6.00 -5.61 -4.85
CA GLY A 31 7.16 -6.47 -5.02
C GLY A 31 8.34 -6.01 -4.16
N MET A 32 9.53 -6.56 -4.44
CA MET A 32 10.74 -6.18 -3.68
C MET A 32 11.23 -4.77 -3.97
N GLU A 33 11.05 -4.30 -5.22
CA GLU A 33 11.62 -3.03 -5.71
C GLU A 33 10.57 -2.10 -6.32
N MET A 34 9.31 -2.55 -6.45
CA MET A 34 8.25 -1.79 -7.09
C MET A 34 6.92 -2.00 -6.40
N THR A 35 6.08 -0.96 -6.45
CA THR A 35 4.65 -1.07 -6.13
C THR A 35 3.87 -0.71 -7.38
N CYS A 36 3.02 -1.63 -7.84
CA CYS A 36 2.22 -1.47 -9.04
C CYS A 36 0.77 -1.23 -8.65
N TYR A 37 0.16 -0.19 -9.23
CA TYR A 37 -1.26 0.13 -9.09
C TYR A 37 -1.89 0.10 -10.47
N GLN A 38 -3.04 -0.54 -10.59
CA GLN A 38 -3.71 -0.71 -11.88
C GLN A 38 -5.22 -0.63 -11.71
N PHE A 39 -5.90 -0.15 -12.75
CA PHE A 39 -7.35 -0.16 -12.83
C PHE A 39 -7.81 -0.33 -14.28
N ASP A 40 -9.04 -0.77 -14.44
CA ASP A 40 -9.79 -0.70 -15.69
C ASP A 40 -11.11 0.05 -15.47
N VAL A 41 -11.64 0.63 -16.55
CA VAL A 41 -12.94 1.33 -16.57
C VAL A 41 -13.42 1.45 -18.01
N HIS A 42 -14.72 1.64 -18.23
CA HIS A 42 -15.24 1.99 -19.55
C HIS A 42 -14.62 3.29 -20.08
N LYS A 43 -14.31 3.33 -21.37
CA LYS A 43 -13.51 4.39 -22.02
C LYS A 43 -14.08 5.80 -21.79
N GLU A 44 -15.39 5.93 -21.69
CA GLU A 44 -16.11 7.18 -21.46
C GLU A 44 -15.81 7.81 -20.09
N HIS A 45 -15.30 7.01 -19.16
CA HIS A 45 -15.04 7.40 -17.77
C HIS A 45 -13.55 7.37 -17.41
N LEU A 46 -12.66 7.18 -18.40
CA LEU A 46 -11.22 7.14 -18.19
C LEU A 46 -10.69 8.41 -17.53
N GLU A 47 -11.13 9.59 -17.97
CA GLU A 47 -10.66 10.87 -17.42
C GLU A 47 -10.96 10.99 -15.93
N GLY A 48 -12.19 10.66 -15.51
CA GLY A 48 -12.58 10.74 -14.11
C GLY A 48 -11.94 9.67 -13.22
N ALA A 49 -11.68 8.48 -13.77
CA ALA A 49 -10.93 7.43 -13.07
C ALA A 49 -9.46 7.82 -12.90
N LEU A 50 -8.84 8.33 -13.98
CA LEU A 50 -7.44 8.73 -13.99
C LEU A 50 -7.18 9.94 -13.09
N ASP A 51 -8.08 10.91 -13.04
CA ASP A 51 -7.97 12.08 -12.14
C ASP A 51 -7.94 11.64 -10.67
N ARG A 52 -8.84 10.72 -10.27
CA ARG A 52 -8.84 10.13 -8.92
C ARG A 52 -7.59 9.31 -8.63
N PHE A 53 -7.19 8.47 -9.58
CA PHE A 53 -6.00 7.63 -9.49
C PHE A 53 -4.72 8.47 -9.33
N ALA A 54 -4.58 9.55 -10.11
CA ALA A 54 -3.44 10.45 -10.03
C ALA A 54 -3.27 11.07 -8.63
N GLN A 55 -4.36 11.31 -7.91
CA GLN A 55 -4.30 11.87 -6.55
C GLN A 55 -3.58 10.96 -5.55
N PHE A 56 -3.49 9.65 -5.79
CA PHE A 56 -2.73 8.71 -4.95
C PHE A 56 -1.26 9.13 -4.88
N PHE A 57 -0.74 9.71 -5.96
CA PHE A 57 0.67 10.10 -6.09
C PHE A 57 0.90 11.58 -5.74
N ILE A 58 -0.17 12.36 -5.56
CA ILE A 58 -0.09 13.80 -5.31
C ILE A 58 -0.30 14.13 -3.82
N SER A 59 -1.42 13.67 -3.24
CA SER A 59 -1.80 14.07 -1.88
C SER A 59 -2.73 13.06 -1.18
N PRO A 60 -2.24 11.85 -0.86
CA PRO A 60 -3.00 10.91 -0.04
C PRO A 60 -3.22 11.44 1.38
N LEU A 61 -4.36 11.11 2.00
CA LEU A 61 -4.68 11.61 3.34
C LEU A 61 -3.99 10.85 4.47
N PHE A 62 -3.89 9.53 4.30
CA PHE A 62 -3.46 8.57 5.33
C PHE A 62 -4.06 8.90 6.70
N THR A 63 -5.39 9.04 6.80
CA THR A 63 -6.02 9.41 8.08
C THR A 63 -5.59 8.44 9.20
N GLU A 64 -5.54 8.92 10.45
CA GLU A 64 -5.14 8.08 11.58
C GLU A 64 -6.02 6.84 11.69
N SER A 65 -7.33 7.02 11.58
CA SER A 65 -8.31 5.93 11.63
C SER A 65 -8.15 4.91 10.48
N ALA A 66 -7.80 5.36 9.27
CA ALA A 66 -7.51 4.47 8.15
C ALA A 66 -6.20 3.71 8.37
N THR A 67 -5.18 4.39 8.90
CA THR A 67 -3.86 3.80 9.18
C THR A 67 -4.00 2.65 10.18
N ASP A 68 -4.75 2.88 11.26
CA ASP A 68 -5.00 1.84 12.26
C ASP A 68 -5.77 0.63 11.70
N ARG A 69 -6.80 0.85 10.88
CA ARG A 69 -7.54 -0.25 10.26
C ARG A 69 -6.67 -1.02 9.26
N GLU A 70 -5.88 -0.33 8.46
CA GLU A 70 -5.02 -0.98 7.47
C GLU A 70 -3.92 -1.81 8.12
N MET A 71 -3.36 -1.37 9.25
CA MET A 71 -2.40 -2.20 10.01
C MET A 71 -3.02 -3.55 10.43
N ASN A 72 -4.31 -3.57 10.77
CA ASN A 72 -5.02 -4.82 11.05
C ASN A 72 -5.22 -5.64 9.77
N ALA A 73 -5.55 -5.01 8.64
CA ALA A 73 -5.68 -5.71 7.35
C ALA A 73 -4.38 -6.38 6.92
N VAL A 74 -3.24 -5.69 7.04
CA VAL A 74 -1.89 -6.23 6.78
C VAL A 74 -1.57 -7.39 7.73
N ASN A 75 -1.96 -7.27 9.00
CA ASN A 75 -1.78 -8.36 9.96
C ASN A 75 -2.57 -9.61 9.55
N SER A 76 -3.84 -9.46 9.16
CA SER A 76 -4.65 -10.57 8.65
C SER A 76 -4.09 -11.18 7.37
N GLU A 77 -3.54 -10.37 6.45
CA GLU A 77 -2.82 -10.88 5.28
C GLU A 77 -1.62 -11.75 5.69
N ASN A 78 -0.81 -11.26 6.63
CA ASN A 78 0.31 -12.05 7.14
C ASN A 78 -0.14 -13.35 7.81
N GLU A 79 -1.20 -13.33 8.62
CA GLU A 79 -1.77 -14.53 9.25
C GLU A 79 -2.20 -15.57 8.22
N ASN A 80 -2.80 -15.14 7.11
CA ASN A 80 -3.15 -16.02 5.99
C ASN A 80 -1.89 -16.59 5.32
N ASN A 81 -0.87 -15.75 5.11
CA ASN A 81 0.40 -16.15 4.49
C ASN A 81 1.15 -17.22 5.32
N LEU A 82 0.96 -17.28 6.64
CA LEU A 82 1.57 -18.30 7.50
C LEU A 82 1.12 -19.73 7.15
N GLN A 83 -0.03 -19.89 6.49
CA GLN A 83 -0.55 -21.19 6.06
C GLN A 83 -0.08 -21.60 4.66
N SER A 84 0.67 -20.73 3.96
CA SER A 84 1.15 -20.99 2.60
C SER A 84 2.62 -21.41 2.60
N ASP A 85 2.90 -22.64 2.16
CA ASP A 85 4.27 -23.15 2.04
C ASP A 85 5.15 -22.28 1.14
N GLY A 86 4.59 -21.70 0.08
CA GLY A 86 5.32 -20.78 -0.79
C GLY A 86 5.82 -19.54 -0.04
N HIS A 87 4.96 -18.92 0.78
CA HIS A 87 5.35 -17.77 1.60
C HIS A 87 6.33 -18.16 2.71
N ARG A 88 6.14 -19.32 3.33
CA ARG A 88 7.03 -19.85 4.38
C ARG A 88 8.43 -20.10 3.84
N LEU A 89 8.55 -20.78 2.70
CA LEU A 89 9.83 -21.05 2.04
C LEU A 89 10.50 -19.74 1.60
N TYR A 90 9.75 -18.83 1.00
CA TYR A 90 10.29 -17.54 0.57
C TYR A 90 10.84 -16.72 1.75
N GLN A 91 10.14 -16.68 2.89
CA GLN A 91 10.64 -15.98 4.08
C GLN A 91 11.82 -16.72 4.74
N LEU A 92 11.87 -18.05 4.66
CA LEU A 92 13.03 -18.84 5.11
C LEU A 92 14.28 -18.51 4.29
N ASP A 93 14.17 -18.51 2.96
CA ASP A 93 15.28 -18.16 2.06
C ASP A 93 15.82 -16.77 2.36
N LYS A 94 14.94 -15.80 2.61
CA LYS A 94 15.32 -14.44 3.02
C LYS A 94 16.04 -14.43 4.37
N SER A 95 15.58 -15.21 5.33
CA SER A 95 16.22 -15.29 6.66
C SER A 95 17.62 -15.91 6.63
N LEU A 96 17.90 -16.75 5.63
CA LEU A 96 19.21 -17.38 5.40
C LEU A 96 20.18 -16.47 4.63
N ALA A 97 19.68 -15.41 4.00
CA ALA A 97 20.53 -14.42 3.34
C ALA A 97 21.28 -13.56 4.37
N ASN A 98 22.30 -12.83 3.90
CA ASN A 98 23.08 -11.91 4.72
C ASN A 98 22.15 -10.90 5.44
N SER A 99 22.22 -10.87 6.77
CA SER A 99 21.38 -10.02 7.62
C SER A 99 21.58 -8.52 7.39
N SER A 100 22.72 -8.10 6.82
CA SER A 100 22.95 -6.70 6.42
C SER A 100 22.30 -6.34 5.08
N HIS A 101 21.87 -7.32 4.28
CA HIS A 101 21.31 -7.10 2.95
C HIS A 101 19.79 -6.84 3.02
N PRO A 102 19.21 -5.90 2.23
CA PRO A 102 17.77 -5.61 2.25
C PRO A 102 16.86 -6.82 2.01
N PHE A 103 17.32 -7.81 1.25
CA PHE A 103 16.61 -9.06 1.01
C PHE A 103 16.27 -9.83 2.30
N HIS A 104 17.02 -9.65 3.39
CA HIS A 104 16.74 -10.31 4.67
C HIS A 104 15.45 -9.80 5.36
N LYS A 105 14.96 -8.61 4.98
CA LYS A 105 13.83 -7.96 5.65
C LYS A 105 12.53 -8.74 5.49
N PHE A 106 11.71 -8.76 6.54
CA PHE A 106 10.33 -9.21 6.45
C PHE A 106 9.48 -8.13 5.75
N GLY A 107 8.93 -8.47 4.59
CA GLY A 107 8.33 -7.49 3.66
C GLY A 107 6.84 -7.24 3.86
N THR A 108 6.09 -8.25 4.30
CA THR A 108 4.63 -8.14 4.49
C THR A 108 4.29 -7.21 5.65
N GLY A 109 5.03 -7.31 6.76
CA GLY A 109 4.68 -6.61 8.00
C GLY A 109 3.54 -7.30 8.76
N ASN A 110 3.31 -6.86 9.99
CA ASN A 110 2.21 -7.28 10.87
C ASN A 110 2.07 -6.27 12.03
N LEU A 111 1.16 -6.50 12.98
CA LEU A 111 1.00 -5.60 14.14
C LEU A 111 2.28 -5.47 14.97
N LYS A 112 3.07 -6.54 15.06
CA LYS A 112 4.35 -6.47 15.78
C LYS A 112 5.29 -5.45 15.14
N THR A 113 5.50 -5.51 13.83
CA THR A 113 6.44 -4.59 13.14
C THR A 113 5.88 -3.19 12.90
N LEU A 114 4.55 -3.05 12.82
CA LEU A 114 3.89 -1.79 12.48
C LEU A 114 3.32 -1.06 13.69
N ARG A 115 3.23 -1.69 14.86
CA ARG A 115 2.69 -1.09 16.09
C ARG A 115 3.52 -1.42 17.32
N ASP A 116 3.71 -2.70 17.64
CA ASP A 116 4.20 -3.10 18.97
C ASP A 116 5.71 -2.83 19.17
N ASP A 117 6.52 -3.16 18.15
CA ASP A 117 7.97 -2.94 18.15
C ASP A 117 8.36 -1.54 17.64
N VAL A 118 7.38 -0.72 17.25
CA VAL A 118 7.65 0.65 16.77
C VAL A 118 8.11 1.51 17.96
N PRO A 119 9.28 2.17 17.86
CA PRO A 119 9.74 3.09 18.88
C PRO A 119 8.69 4.17 19.20
N LYS A 120 8.41 4.42 20.48
CA LYS A 120 7.35 5.36 20.93
C LYS A 120 7.43 6.79 20.37
N HIS A 121 8.61 7.21 19.90
CA HIS A 121 8.81 8.53 19.30
C HIS A 121 8.45 8.58 17.80
N ILE A 122 8.19 7.43 17.18
CA ILE A 122 7.81 7.33 15.77
C ILE A 122 6.28 7.31 15.68
N ASN A 123 5.75 8.29 14.97
CA ASN A 123 4.36 8.25 14.50
C ASN A 123 4.33 7.50 13.15
N VAL A 124 3.62 6.38 13.09
CA VAL A 124 3.54 5.51 11.90
C VAL A 124 2.92 6.24 10.71
N ARG A 125 1.91 7.08 10.94
CA ARG A 125 1.26 7.87 9.89
C ARG A 125 2.25 8.87 9.28
N ASP A 126 3.01 9.56 10.11
CA ASP A 126 4.03 10.50 9.62
C ASP A 126 5.13 9.78 8.85
N ALA A 127 5.55 8.59 9.31
CA ALA A 127 6.49 7.75 8.58
C ALA A 127 5.96 7.30 7.20
N LEU A 128 4.65 7.01 7.08
CA LEU A 128 4.01 6.72 5.79
C LEU A 128 4.01 7.94 4.86
N LEU A 129 3.70 9.12 5.38
CA LEU A 129 3.74 10.37 4.62
C LEU A 129 5.18 10.69 4.15
N ASP A 130 6.17 10.52 5.01
CA ASP A 130 7.57 10.72 4.66
C ASP A 130 8.05 9.70 3.62
N PHE A 131 7.64 8.44 3.75
CA PHE A 131 7.93 7.40 2.75
C PHE A 131 7.33 7.74 1.39
N HIS A 132 6.05 8.14 1.36
CA HIS A 132 5.37 8.57 0.14
C HIS A 132 6.09 9.76 -0.50
N LYS A 133 6.36 10.83 0.27
CA LYS A 133 7.08 12.01 -0.22
C LYS A 133 8.46 11.68 -0.80
N LYS A 134 9.16 10.71 -0.19
CA LYS A 134 10.51 10.32 -0.61
C LYS A 134 10.53 9.46 -1.87
N TYR A 135 9.64 8.47 -1.97
CA TYR A 135 9.71 7.44 -3.01
C TYR A 135 8.66 7.58 -4.11
N TYR A 136 7.52 8.22 -3.83
CA TYR A 136 6.45 8.46 -4.80
C TYR A 136 6.65 9.83 -5.49
N SER A 137 7.89 10.08 -5.94
CA SER A 137 8.24 11.26 -6.73
C SER A 137 8.18 10.95 -8.23
N GLY A 138 7.93 11.95 -9.09
CA GLY A 138 7.83 11.74 -10.55
C GLY A 138 9.07 11.10 -11.18
N VAL A 139 10.23 11.17 -10.52
CA VAL A 139 11.45 10.45 -10.90
C VAL A 139 11.39 9.04 -10.29
N GLY A 140 10.89 8.07 -11.05
CA GLY A 140 10.75 6.67 -10.61
C GLY A 140 9.45 6.00 -11.05
N HIS A 141 8.50 6.76 -11.61
CA HIS A 141 7.26 6.20 -12.16
C HIS A 141 7.46 5.80 -13.62
N MET A 142 7.09 4.56 -13.94
CA MET A 142 6.86 4.13 -15.32
C MET A 142 5.33 4.08 -15.49
N LEU A 143 4.79 4.89 -16.39
CA LEU A 143 3.36 4.89 -16.74
C LEU A 143 3.02 3.68 -17.61
#